data_AF-A0A239J2W2-F1
#
_entry.id   AF-A0A239J2W2-F1
#
_cell.length_a   1.000
_cell.length_b   1.000
_cell.length_c   1.000
_cell.angle_alpha   90.00
_cell.angle_beta   90.00
_cell.angle_gamma   90.00
#
_symmetry.space_group_name_H-M   'P 1'
#
loop_
_entity.id
_entity.type
_entity.pdbx_description
1 polymer ?
#
loop_
_entity_poly.entity_id
_entity_poly.type
_entity_poly.pdbx_seq_one_letter_code
_entity_poly.pdbx_strand_id
1 'polypeptide(L)' 'MWNVEVSSECIGSGVCAGSAPRHFALGADGRSRPLATPVDPDDAVLGAAASCPMEAIGVSDAGTGVPVPF' A
#
# COMPACT_ATOMS: atom_id res chain seq x y z
N MET A 1 9.59 5.76 -9.46
CA MET A 1 8.15 5.62 -9.16
C MET A 1 7.89 4.20 -8.70
N TRP A 2 6.92 3.99 -7.82
CA TRP A 2 6.57 2.66 -7.30
C TRP A 2 5.15 2.29 -7.68
N ASN A 3 4.96 1.03 -8.08
CA ASN A 3 3.66 0.39 -8.14
C ASN A 3 3.29 -0.09 -6.74
N VAL A 4 2.09 0.26 -6.31
CA VAL A 4 1.51 -0.18 -5.04
C VAL A 4 0.29 -1.04 -5.30
N GLU A 5 0.20 -2.17 -4.62
CA GLU A 5 -0.92 -3.10 -4.73
C GLU A 5 -1.41 -3.53 -3.34
N VAL A 6 -2.69 -3.89 -3.27
CA VAL A 6 -3.29 -4.47 -2.06
C VAL A 6 -3.94 -5.80 -2.44
N SER A 7 -3.49 -6.89 -1.82
CA SER A 7 -3.94 -8.25 -2.16
C SER A 7 -5.33 -8.59 -1.61
N SER A 8 -5.83 -9.76 -1.99
CA SER A 8 -7.09 -10.35 -1.49
C SER A 8 -7.05 -10.73 0.00
N GLU A 9 -5.89 -10.67 0.65
CA GLU A 9 -5.70 -11.01 2.07
C GLU A 9 -5.94 -9.81 2.98
N CYS A 10 -6.13 -8.61 2.41
CA CYS A 10 -6.55 -7.43 3.18
C CYS A 10 -7.88 -7.68 3.91
N ILE A 11 -7.83 -7.58 5.24
CA ILE A 11 -8.99 -7.70 6.14
C ILE A 11 -9.64 -6.35 6.47
N GLY A 12 -9.17 -5.24 5.89
CA GLY A 12 -9.75 -3.92 6.15
C GLY A 12 -9.39 -3.28 7.49
N SER A 13 -8.23 -3.61 8.08
CA SER A 13 -7.83 -3.09 9.41
C SER A 13 -7.73 -1.56 9.49
N GLY A 14 -7.56 -0.88 8.36
CA GLY A 14 -7.45 0.58 8.28
C GLY A 14 -6.10 1.17 8.69
N VAL A 15 -5.13 0.35 9.13
CA VAL A 15 -3.82 0.82 9.59
C VAL A 15 -3.11 1.67 8.54
N CYS A 16 -3.07 1.21 7.29
CA CYS A 16 -2.46 1.94 6.17
C CYS A 16 -3.15 3.27 5.86
N ALA A 17 -4.49 3.33 5.91
CA ALA A 17 -5.22 4.58 5.72
C ALA A 17 -4.99 5.56 6.88
N GLY A 18 -4.75 5.05 8.09
CA GLY A 18 -4.40 5.87 9.26
C GLY A 18 -2.97 6.41 9.23
N SER A 19 -1.99 5.58 8.83
CA SER A 19 -0.56 5.97 8.81
C SER A 19 -0.14 6.71 7.54
N ALA A 20 -0.77 6.42 6.40
CA ALA A 20 -0.49 7.03 5.11
C ALA A 20 -1.79 7.47 4.39
N PRO A 21 -2.58 8.41 4.96
CA PRO A 21 -3.89 8.81 4.44
C PRO A 21 -3.85 9.47 3.05
N ARG A 22 -2.68 9.93 2.60
CA ARG A 22 -2.48 10.45 1.23
C ARG A 22 -2.31 9.36 0.18
N HIS A 23 -2.04 8.13 0.61
CA HIS A 23 -1.71 7.01 -0.26
C HIS A 23 -2.75 5.90 -0.22
N PHE A 24 -3.49 5.73 0.89
CA PHE A 24 -4.47 4.66 1.04
C PHE A 24 -5.81 5.16 1.57
N ALA A 25 -6.88 4.52 1.11
CA ALA A 25 -8.22 4.65 1.69
C ALA A 25 -8.92 3.30 1.74
N LEU A 26 -9.89 3.17 2.66
CA LEU A 26 -10.80 2.02 2.67
C LEU A 26 -11.95 2.27 1.69
N GLY A 27 -12.20 1.30 0.80
CA GLY A 27 -13.36 1.29 -0.07
C GLY A 27 -14.65 0.97 0.68
N ALA A 28 -15.78 1.09 -0.03
CA ALA A 28 -17.10 0.73 0.52
C ALA A 28 -17.22 -0.77 0.86
N ASP A 29 -16.36 -1.61 0.30
CA ASP A 29 -16.20 -3.03 0.62
C ASP A 29 -15.38 -3.27 1.91
N GLY A 30 -14.95 -2.20 2.57
CA GLY A 30 -14.10 -2.26 3.77
C GLY A 30 -12.64 -2.61 3.48
N ARG A 31 -12.22 -2.74 2.22
CA ARG A 31 -10.85 -3.12 1.85
C ARG A 31 -10.00 -1.90 1.54
N SER A 32 -8.71 -1.97 1.87
CA SER A 32 -7.77 -0.90 1.52
C SER A 32 -7.48 -0.88 0.02
N ARG A 33 -7.29 0.32 -0.52
CA ARG A 33 -6.89 0.56 -1.92
C ARG A 33 -5.88 1.71 -1.97
N PRO A 34 -4.86 1.64 -2.84
CA PRO A 34 -4.03 2.80 -3.15
C PRO A 34 -4.89 3.89 -3.79
N LEU A 35 -4.68 5.14 -3.41
CA LEU A 35 -5.36 6.30 -4.02
C LEU A 35 -4.79 6.63 -5.40
N ALA A 36 -3.51 6.33 -5.60
CA ALA A 36 -2.82 6.44 -6.87
C ALA A 36 -1.79 5.31 -6.99
N THR A 37 -1.55 4.87 -8.21
CA THR A 37 -0.46 3.97 -8.56
C THR A 37 -0.19 4.11 -10.07
N PRO A 38 1.06 4.30 -10.52
CA PRO A 38 2.27 4.41 -9.70
C PRO A 38 2.37 5.73 -8.92
N VAL A 39 3.18 5.76 -7.87
CA VAL A 39 3.46 6.92 -7.02
C VAL A 39 4.96 7.27 -7.02
N ASP A 40 5.30 8.49 -6.61
CA ASP A 40 6.70 8.78 -6.28
C ASP A 40 7.14 8.01 -5.02
N PRO A 41 8.42 7.61 -4.92
CA PRO A 41 8.94 7.00 -3.70
C PRO A 41 8.63 7.86 -2.46
N ASP A 42 7.96 7.27 -1.48
CA ASP A 42 7.55 7.92 -0.24
C ASP A 42 7.60 6.89 0.90
N ASP A 43 8.38 7.17 1.94
CA ASP A 43 8.56 6.30 3.09
C ASP A 43 7.24 5.99 3.81
N ALA A 44 6.23 6.85 3.69
CA ALA A 44 4.89 6.59 4.23
C ALA A 44 4.24 5.35 3.60
N VAL A 45 4.51 5.07 2.31
CA VAL A 45 4.00 3.87 1.63
C VAL A 45 4.66 2.61 2.20
N LEU A 46 5.98 2.62 2.35
CA LEU A 46 6.73 1.50 2.94
C LEU A 46 6.35 1.28 4.40
N GLY A 47 6.21 2.34 5.18
CA GLY A 47 5.78 2.26 6.58
C GLY A 47 4.36 1.71 6.72
N ALA A 48 3.44 2.07 5.83
CA ALA A 48 2.10 1.51 5.78
C ALA A 48 2.11 0.02 5.42
N ALA A 49 2.97 -0.37 4.48
CA ALA A 49 3.13 -1.76 4.06
C ALA A 49 3.72 -2.64 5.19
N ALA A 50 4.79 -2.19 5.84
CA ALA A 50 5.40 -2.85 6.99
C ALA A 50 4.45 -2.95 8.20
N SER A 51 3.55 -1.98 8.36
CA SER A 51 2.54 -1.98 9.43
C SER A 51 1.31 -2.82 9.13
N CYS A 52 1.18 -3.38 7.92
CA CYS A 52 0.02 -4.17 7.54
C CYS A 52 0.03 -5.51 8.29
N PRO A 53 -0.97 -5.81 9.14
CA PRO A 53 -0.97 -7.04 9.94
C PRO A 53 -1.11 -8.32 9.12
N MET A 54 -1.53 -8.20 7.85
CA MET A 54 -1.68 -9.31 6.91
C MET A 54 -0.62 -9.31 5.83
N GLU A 55 0.34 -8.37 5.87
CA GLU A 55 1.36 -8.20 4.83
C GLU A 55 0.75 -8.06 3.41
N ALA A 56 -0.47 -7.52 3.34
CA ALA A 56 -1.27 -7.50 2.12
C ALA A 56 -0.91 -6.35 1.17
N ILE A 57 0.10 -5.52 1.47
CA ILE A 57 0.49 -4.37 0.66
C ILE A 57 1.82 -4.68 -0.01
N GLY A 58 1.82 -4.70 -1.34
CA GLY A 58 3.02 -4.87 -2.15
C GLY A 58 3.53 -3.53 -2.69
N VAL A 59 4.86 -3.38 -2.74
CA VAL A 59 5.53 -2.24 -3.37
C VAL A 59 6.60 -2.75 -4.31
N SER A 60 6.59 -2.32 -5.56
CA SER A 60 7.61 -2.64 -6.57
C SER A 60 8.03 -1.41 -7.36
N ASP A 61 9.26 -1.39 -7.85
CA ASP A 61 9.72 -0.34 -8.75
C ASP A 61 8.91 -0.38 -10.06
N ALA A 62 8.36 0.75 -10.46
CA ALA A 62 7.44 0.81 -11.60
C ALA A 62 8.13 0.59 -12.96
N GLY A 63 9.44 0.86 -13.06
CA GLY A 63 10.21 0.68 -14.29
C GLY A 63 10.72 -0.74 -14.48
N THR A 64 11.03 -1.43 -13.39
CA THR A 64 11.71 -2.74 -13.41
C THR A 64 10.82 -3.88 -12.89
N GLY A 65 9.75 -3.58 -12.17
CA GLY A 65 8.90 -4.56 -11.49
C GLY A 65 9.54 -5.23 -10.28
N VAL A 66 10.76 -4.81 -9.89
CA VAL A 66 11.48 -5.41 -8.77
C VAL A 66 10.81 -5.01 -7.45
N PRO A 67 10.53 -5.96 -6.53
CA PRO A 67 9.99 -5.64 -5.22
C PRO A 67 10.91 -4.69 -4.43
N VAL A 68 10.32 -3.69 -3.79
CA VAL A 68 11.01 -2.77 -2.90
C VAL A 68 10.90 -3.31 -1.47
N PRO A 69 12.01 -3.57 -0.76
CA PRO A 69 11.98 -4.06 0.61
C PRO A 69 11.61 -2.97 1.61
N PHE A 70 10.90 -3.34 2.69
CA PHE A 70 10.47 -2.46 3.78
C PHE A 70 10.27 -3.24 5.09
#